data_AF-A0A9X7W331-F1
#
_entry.id   AF-A0A9X7W331-F1
#
_cell.length_a   1.000
_cell.length_b   1.000
_cell.length_c   1.000
_cell.angle_alpha   90.00
_cell.angle_beta   90.00
_cell.angle_gamma   90.00
#
_symmetry.space_group_name_H-M   'P 1'
#
loop_
_entity.id
_entity.type
_entity.pdbx_description
1 polymer ?
#
loop_
_entity_poly.entity_id
_entity_poly.type
_entity_poly.pdbx_seq_one_letter_code
_entity_poly.pdbx_strand_id
1 'polypeptide(L)'
;MNEKKLDVFFITLDKSEKDYSPTTMYHDYAINDVLFHWQSQSTTPADSPTGQRYVHHKNTGNRIVLFTRERKVDTAGTVPYTFLGLANYVSHTGSRPMNVTWRLHRPIPAAFLKKVNRFVVS
;
A
#
# COMPACT_ATOMS: atom_id res chain seq x y z
N MET A 1 -2.21 -13.32 -25.80
CA MET A 1 -1.15 -12.73 -24.94
C MET A 1 -1.53 -13.02 -23.51
N ASN A 2 -0.74 -13.81 -22.78
CA ASN A 2 -1.11 -14.27 -21.43
C ASN A 2 -0.98 -13.06 -20.48
N GLU A 3 -2.10 -12.45 -20.07
CA GLU A 3 -2.09 -11.40 -19.04
C GLU A 3 -1.43 -11.97 -17.78
N LYS A 4 -0.35 -11.33 -17.33
CA LYS A 4 0.32 -11.77 -16.10
C LYS A 4 -0.64 -11.51 -14.94
N LYS A 5 -1.02 -12.56 -14.21
CA LYS A 5 -1.83 -12.50 -12.97
C LYS A 5 -1.08 -11.77 -11.85
N LEU A 6 -0.98 -10.45 -11.98
CA LEU A 6 -0.17 -9.58 -11.16
C LEU A 6 -0.84 -8.22 -11.03
N ASP A 7 -1.14 -7.81 -9.81
CA ASP A 7 -1.59 -6.46 -9.48
C ASP A 7 -0.43 -5.73 -8.77
N VAL A 8 -0.02 -4.59 -9.32
CA VAL A 8 1.12 -3.80 -8.86
C VAL A 8 0.63 -2.48 -8.27
N PHE A 9 0.93 -2.25 -7.00
CA PHE A 9 0.57 -1.02 -6.29
C PHE A 9 1.76 -0.07 -6.20
N PHE A 10 1.58 1.14 -6.75
CA PHE A 10 2.52 2.25 -6.64
C PHE A 10 2.02 3.23 -5.57
N ILE A 11 2.69 3.22 -4.43
CA ILE A 11 2.23 3.88 -3.20
C ILE A 11 3.16 5.04 -2.89
N THR A 12 2.59 6.23 -2.70
CA THR A 12 3.34 7.40 -2.22
C THR A 12 2.93 7.65 -0.78
N LEU A 13 3.86 7.52 0.17
CA LEU A 13 3.63 7.64 1.62
C LEU A 13 3.50 9.11 2.09
N ASP A 14 3.14 10.04 1.20
CA ASP A 14 3.30 11.47 1.43
C ASP A 14 2.49 11.92 2.65
N LYS A 15 3.21 12.46 3.63
CA LYS A 15 2.66 13.07 4.84
C LYS A 15 2.82 14.57 4.71
N SER A 16 1.94 15.21 3.96
CA SER A 16 1.93 16.66 3.95
C SER A 16 1.34 17.16 5.28
N GLU A 17 2.20 17.34 6.28
CA GLU A 17 1.89 17.99 7.58
C GLU A 17 1.41 19.45 7.44
N LYS A 18 1.38 20.01 6.22
CA LYS A 18 1.34 21.46 6.05
C LYS A 18 -0.04 22.11 6.08
N ASP A 19 -1.12 21.35 5.91
CA ASP A 19 -2.48 21.85 6.05
C ASP A 19 -3.41 20.67 6.44
N TYR A 20 -4.31 20.88 7.42
CA TYR A 20 -5.54 20.09 7.72
C TYR A 20 -5.65 19.19 8.97
N SER A 21 -6.91 19.13 9.42
CA SER A 21 -7.50 18.48 10.60
C SER A 21 -6.98 17.07 10.89
N PRO A 22 -6.71 16.72 12.18
CA PRO A 22 -6.07 15.47 12.63
C PRO A 22 -6.84 14.16 12.36
N THR A 23 -7.98 14.19 11.67
CA THR A 23 -8.84 13.01 11.45
C THR A 23 -8.64 12.30 10.11
N THR A 24 -7.81 12.83 9.20
CA THR A 24 -7.82 12.40 7.78
C THR A 24 -6.44 12.12 7.19
N MET A 25 -5.37 12.09 7.98
CA MET A 25 -4.02 11.84 7.47
C MET A 25 -3.53 10.46 7.89
N TYR A 26 -3.57 9.51 6.94
CA TYR A 26 -2.62 8.42 6.63
C TYR A 26 -3.35 7.38 5.76
N HIS A 27 -3.42 7.62 4.44
CA HIS A 27 -4.08 6.66 3.54
C HIS A 27 -3.29 5.35 3.41
N ASP A 28 -1.95 5.43 3.36
CA ASP A 28 -1.07 4.28 3.19
C ASP A 28 0.10 4.33 4.19
N TYR A 29 0.33 3.25 4.94
CA TYR A 29 1.38 3.20 5.97
C TYR A 29 1.76 1.76 6.33
N ALA A 30 2.97 1.55 6.85
CA ALA A 30 3.35 0.27 7.45
C ALA A 30 2.78 0.19 8.87
N ILE A 31 2.01 -0.85 9.16
CA ILE A 31 1.48 -1.15 10.50
C ILE A 31 2.61 -1.72 11.37
N ASN A 32 3.42 -2.62 10.79
CA ASN A 32 4.65 -3.13 11.37
C ASN A 32 5.60 -3.57 10.24
N ASP A 33 6.62 -4.36 10.57
CA ASP A 33 7.61 -4.84 9.60
C ASP A 33 7.04 -5.79 8.53
N VAL A 34 5.87 -6.40 8.74
CA VAL A 34 5.25 -7.32 7.77
C VAL A 34 3.83 -6.94 7.36
N LEU A 35 3.17 -6.03 8.07
CA LEU A 35 1.81 -5.58 7.79
C LEU A 35 1.81 -4.16 7.23
N PHE A 36 1.06 -3.97 6.16
CA PHE A 36 0.96 -2.70 5.45
C PHE A 36 -0.49 -2.35 5.19
N HIS A 37 -0.90 -1.14 5.58
CA HIS A 37 -2.20 -0.58 5.27
C HIS A 37 -2.16 0.13 3.92
N TRP A 38 -3.09 -0.20 3.04
CA TRP A 38 -3.27 0.46 1.75
C TRP A 38 -4.74 0.83 1.53
N GLN A 39 -5.00 2.04 1.04
CA GLN A 39 -6.33 2.47 0.65
C GLN A 39 -6.52 2.43 -0.88
N SER A 40 -7.61 1.83 -1.34
CA SER A 40 -7.97 1.85 -2.75
C SER A 40 -8.34 3.27 -3.22
N GLN A 41 -8.32 3.49 -4.52
CA GLN A 41 -8.91 4.70 -5.09
C GLN A 41 -10.42 4.73 -4.80
N SER A 42 -10.99 5.93 -4.64
CA SER A 42 -12.35 6.19 -4.14
C SER A 42 -13.48 5.46 -4.88
N THR A 43 -13.23 5.02 -6.11
CA THR A 43 -14.20 4.35 -6.98
C THR A 43 -14.11 2.83 -7.01
N THR A 44 -13.25 2.19 -6.19
CA THR A 44 -13.12 0.72 -6.16
C THR A 44 -13.87 0.11 -4.98
N PRO A 45 -15.16 -0.22 -5.11
CA PRO A 45 -15.89 -0.92 -4.06
C PRO A 45 -15.40 -2.37 -3.89
N ALA A 46 -15.56 -2.89 -2.67
CA ALA A 46 -15.14 -4.24 -2.30
C ALA A 46 -15.80 -5.35 -3.12
N ASP A 47 -17.03 -5.12 -3.58
CA ASP A 47 -17.81 -6.03 -4.42
C ASP A 47 -17.48 -5.91 -5.92
N SER A 48 -16.66 -4.94 -6.33
CA SER A 48 -16.24 -4.80 -7.72
C SER A 48 -15.35 -5.97 -8.16
N PRO A 49 -15.26 -6.26 -9.47
CA PRO A 49 -14.33 -7.27 -9.99
C PRO A 49 -12.88 -7.06 -9.53
N THR A 50 -12.45 -5.80 -9.37
CA THR A 50 -11.12 -5.45 -8.88
C THR A 50 -10.98 -5.69 -7.38
N GLY A 51 -11.95 -5.25 -6.56
CA GLY A 51 -11.96 -5.50 -5.12
C GLY A 51 -11.98 -7.00 -4.79
N GLN A 52 -12.84 -7.76 -5.47
CA GLN A 52 -12.91 -9.21 -5.35
C GLN A 52 -11.61 -9.90 -5.79
N ARG A 53 -10.95 -9.39 -6.84
CA ARG A 53 -9.64 -9.89 -7.26
C ARG A 53 -8.56 -9.67 -6.18
N TYR A 54 -8.59 -8.55 -5.47
CA TYR A 54 -7.67 -8.30 -4.34
C TYR A 54 -7.93 -9.25 -3.16
N VAL A 55 -9.19 -9.41 -2.78
CA VAL A 55 -9.59 -10.28 -1.65
C VAL A 55 -9.29 -11.75 -1.95
N HIS A 56 -9.59 -12.21 -3.16
CA HIS A 56 -9.46 -13.61 -3.56
C HIS A 56 -8.18 -13.91 -4.37
N HIS A 57 -7.17 -13.03 -4.31
CA HIS A 57 -6.00 -13.09 -5.17
C HIS A 57 -5.27 -14.44 -5.13
N LYS A 58 -5.21 -15.09 -3.95
CA LYS A 58 -4.61 -16.43 -3.81
C LYS A 58 -5.37 -17.49 -4.59
N ASN A 59 -6.69 -17.46 -4.55
CA ASN A 59 -7.56 -18.44 -5.21
C ASN A 59 -7.49 -18.29 -6.74
N THR A 60 -7.35 -17.06 -7.23
CA THR A 60 -7.26 -16.79 -8.66
C THR A 60 -5.83 -16.92 -9.20
N GLY A 61 -4.84 -17.04 -8.34
CA GLY A 61 -3.41 -17.03 -8.68
C GLY A 61 -2.85 -15.64 -9.00
N ASN A 62 -3.58 -14.58 -8.64
CA ASN A 62 -3.11 -13.20 -8.72
C ASN A 62 -2.08 -12.92 -7.63
N ARG A 63 -0.95 -12.35 -8.03
CA ARG A 63 0.09 -11.89 -7.11
C ARG A 63 -0.08 -10.41 -6.86
N ILE A 64 0.12 -10.00 -5.61
CA ILE A 64 0.10 -8.61 -5.18
C ILE A 64 1.52 -8.15 -4.94
N VAL A 65 1.91 -7.03 -5.54
CA VAL A 65 3.24 -6.42 -5.37
C VAL A 65 3.11 -4.98 -4.94
N LEU A 66 3.89 -4.59 -3.92
CA LEU A 66 3.94 -3.22 -3.43
C LEU A 66 5.24 -2.54 -3.83
N PHE A 67 5.12 -1.32 -4.35
CA PHE A 67 6.18 -0.36 -4.59
C PHE A 67 5.88 0.92 -3.82
N THR A 68 6.86 1.45 -3.08
CA THR A 68 6.66 2.63 -2.23
C THR A 68 7.66 3.74 -2.54
N ARG A 69 7.26 4.99 -2.33
CA ARG A 69 8.15 6.16 -2.24
C ARG A 69 7.62 7.13 -1.19
N GLU A 70 8.50 7.94 -0.61
CA GLU A 70 8.09 8.89 0.44
C GLU A 70 7.30 10.07 -0.12
N ARG A 71 7.65 10.55 -1.30
CA ARG A 71 7.04 11.70 -1.97
C ARG A 71 7.24 11.61 -3.47
N LYS A 72 6.53 12.44 -4.22
CA LYS A 72 6.63 12.42 -5.69
C LYS A 72 7.95 13.02 -6.19
N VAL A 73 8.36 14.14 -5.59
CA VAL A 73 9.50 14.96 -5.99
C VAL A 73 10.24 15.46 -4.75
N ASP A 74 11.57 15.50 -4.80
CA ASP A 74 12.44 16.15 -3.82
C ASP A 74 13.34 17.20 -4.51
N THR A 75 14.35 17.72 -3.80
CA THR A 75 15.29 18.73 -4.33
C THR A 75 16.13 18.22 -5.51
N ALA A 76 16.28 16.90 -5.66
CA ALA A 76 17.03 16.26 -6.74
C ALA A 76 16.12 15.81 -7.90
N GLY A 77 14.80 15.90 -7.76
CA GLY A 77 13.82 15.60 -8.82
C GLY A 77 12.85 14.49 -8.43
N THR A 78 12.41 13.69 -9.41
CA THR A 78 11.40 12.65 -9.16
C THR A 78 11.99 11.53 -8.31
N VAL A 79 11.36 11.24 -7.17
CA VAL A 79 11.81 10.17 -6.28
C VAL A 79 11.40 8.81 -6.87
N PRO A 80 12.34 7.87 -7.04
CA PRO A 80 12.04 6.54 -7.56
C PRO A 80 11.21 5.73 -6.57
N TYR A 81 10.41 4.81 -7.11
CA TYR A 81 9.74 3.80 -6.29
C TYR A 81 10.72 2.70 -5.88
N THR A 82 10.55 2.20 -4.66
CA THR A 82 11.27 1.04 -4.16
C THR A 82 10.33 -0.15 -4.04
N PHE A 83 10.78 -1.29 -4.52
CA PHE A 83 10.10 -2.57 -4.36
C PHE A 83 10.06 -2.96 -2.88
N LEU A 84 8.86 -3.09 -2.32
CA LEU A 84 8.65 -3.49 -0.95
C LEU A 84 8.51 -5.01 -0.82
N GLY A 85 7.86 -5.65 -1.80
CA GLY A 85 7.73 -7.11 -1.83
C GLY A 85 6.41 -7.61 -2.39
N LEU A 86 6.29 -8.94 -2.43
CA LEU A 86 5.03 -9.64 -2.60
C LEU A 86 4.22 -9.58 -1.31
N ALA A 87 2.90 -9.51 -1.44
CA ALA A 87 1.99 -9.52 -0.30
C ALA A 87 0.79 -10.44 -0.47
N ASN A 88 0.18 -10.74 0.67
CA ASN A 88 -1.07 -11.48 0.77
C ASN A 88 -2.14 -10.63 1.45
N TYR A 89 -3.38 -10.74 0.97
CA TYR A 89 -4.53 -10.14 1.62
C TYR A 89 -4.70 -10.69 3.05
N VAL A 90 -5.01 -9.82 4.00
CA VAL A 90 -5.36 -10.18 5.38
C VAL A 90 -6.81 -9.82 5.67
N SER A 91 -7.16 -8.55 5.50
CA SER A 91 -8.49 -8.02 5.81
C SER A 91 -8.73 -6.71 5.05
N HIS A 92 -9.97 -6.24 5.01
CA HIS A 92 -10.29 -4.87 4.64
C HIS A 92 -11.43 -4.32 5.49
N THR A 93 -11.53 -2.99 5.54
CA THR A 93 -12.71 -2.25 6.02
C THR A 93 -13.10 -1.20 4.98
N GLY A 94 -14.34 -0.71 5.06
CA GLY A 94 -14.86 0.19 4.04
C GLY A 94 -15.05 -0.49 2.68
N SER A 95 -15.56 0.28 1.73
CA SER A 95 -15.78 -0.20 0.36
C SER A 95 -15.43 0.89 -0.64
N ARG A 96 -15.89 2.13 -0.44
CA ARG A 96 -15.55 3.28 -1.30
C ARG A 96 -14.86 4.38 -0.46
N PRO A 97 -13.55 4.30 -0.19
CA PRO A 97 -12.60 3.27 -0.65
C PRO A 97 -12.50 2.05 0.29
N MET A 98 -11.84 0.98 -0.20
CA MET A 98 -11.40 -0.14 0.61
C MET A 98 -10.11 0.24 1.36
N ASN A 99 -10.04 -0.07 2.64
CA ASN A 99 -8.84 0.00 3.46
C ASN A 99 -8.33 -1.42 3.68
N VAL A 100 -7.32 -1.83 2.90
CA VAL A 100 -6.81 -3.21 2.87
C VAL A 100 -5.57 -3.33 3.74
N THR A 101 -5.54 -4.38 4.56
CA THR A 101 -4.32 -4.82 5.23
C THR A 101 -3.65 -5.91 4.39
N TRP A 102 -2.42 -5.63 3.97
CA TRP A 102 -1.53 -6.53 3.25
C TRP A 102 -0.48 -7.10 4.19
N ARG A 103 -0.22 -8.41 4.10
CA ARG A 103 0.93 -9.06 4.75
C ARG A 103 2.02 -9.34 3.74
N LEU A 104 3.16 -8.68 3.89
CA LEU A 104 4.36 -8.90 3.09
C LEU A 104 4.91 -10.31 3.32
N HIS A 105 5.47 -10.90 2.27
CA HIS A 105 6.11 -12.23 2.34
C HIS A 105 7.44 -12.19 3.06
N ARG A 106 8.10 -11.04 3.09
CA ARG A 106 9.34 -10.78 3.81
C ARG A 106 9.19 -9.47 4.58
N PRO A 107 9.83 -9.33 5.76
CA PRO A 107 9.84 -8.07 6.48
C PRO A 107 10.39 -6.93 5.62
N ILE A 108 9.87 -5.73 5.83
CA ILE A 108 10.39 -4.50 5.25
C ILE A 108 11.88 -4.42 5.60
N PRO A 109 12.78 -4.29 4.61
CA PRO A 109 14.20 -4.21 4.88
C PRO A 109 14.51 -3.10 5.89
N ALA A 110 15.41 -3.33 6.85
CA ALA A 110 15.70 -2.38 7.93
C ALA A 110 16.18 -1.00 7.42
N ALA A 111 16.82 -0.96 6.25
CA ALA A 111 17.18 0.28 5.55
C ALA A 111 15.95 1.15 5.20
N PHE A 112 14.78 0.52 5.01
CA PHE A 112 13.48 1.17 4.83
C PHE A 112 12.81 1.48 6.16
N LEU A 113 12.94 0.61 7.17
CA LEU A 113 12.34 0.86 8.48
C LEU A 113 12.85 2.14 9.14
N LYS A 114 14.11 2.57 8.96
CA LYS A 114 14.55 3.88 9.49
C LYS A 114 13.82 5.08 8.87
N LYS A 115 13.33 4.93 7.64
CA LYS A 115 12.55 5.94 6.90
C LYS A 115 11.05 5.84 7.20
N VAL A 116 10.57 4.63 7.49
CA VAL A 116 9.17 4.34 7.83
C VAL A 116 8.89 4.47 9.34
N ASN A 117 9.87 4.29 10.23
CA ASN A 117 9.70 4.34 11.69
C ASN A 117 9.48 5.74 12.26
N ARG A 118 9.64 6.81 11.48
CA ARG A 118 9.09 8.12 11.86
C ARG A 118 7.54 8.09 11.90
N PHE A 119 6.93 6.99 11.46
CA PHE A 119 5.52 6.88 11.11
C PHE A 119 4.81 5.66 11.73
N VAL A 120 5.47 4.92 12.62
CA VAL A 120 4.81 3.97 13.52
C VAL A 120 4.10 4.80 14.59
N VAL A 121 2.79 4.63 14.74
CA VAL A 121 1.99 5.34 15.76
C VAL A 121 2.59 5.02 17.13
N SER A 122 3.13 6.05 17.78
CA SER A 122 3.60 6.03 19.18
C SER A 122 2.43 5.97 20.15
#